data_AF-A0A955XNV2-F1
#
_entry.id   AF-A0A955XNV2-F1
#
_cell.length_a   1.000
_cell.length_b   1.000
_cell.length_c   1.000
_cell.angle_alpha   90.00
_cell.angle_beta   90.00
_cell.angle_gamma   90.00
#
_symmetry.space_group_name_H-M   'P 1'
#
loop_
_entity.id
_entity.type
_entity.pdbx_description
1 polymer ?
#
loop_
_entity_poly.entity_id
_entity_poly.type
_entity_poly.pdbx_seq_one_letter_code
_entity_poly.pdbx_strand_id
1 'polypeptide(L)' 'MGSLSACPRCGRKAQKSISSNWFPVYMCHDCKTKSCNDCGGTRCPKCGSSKHMTSDKVYAR' A
#
# COMPACT_ATOMS: atom_id res chain seq x y z
N MET A 1 -0.40 10.52 -13.04
CA MET A 1 -0.36 9.73 -11.79
C MET A 1 0.63 8.59 -11.98
N GLY A 2 1.74 8.60 -11.26
CA GLY A 2 2.84 7.65 -11.45
C GLY A 2 2.50 6.29 -10.85
N SER A 3 2.58 5.23 -11.65
CA SER A 3 2.35 3.86 -11.21
C SER A 3 3.40 3.46 -10.17
N LEU A 4 3.00 3.32 -8.90
CA LEU A 4 3.89 2.78 -7.88
C LEU A 4 4.30 1.36 -8.29
N SER A 5 5.61 1.12 -8.37
CA SER A 5 6.16 -0.19 -8.76
C SER A 5 6.35 -1.14 -7.56
N ALA A 6 6.33 -0.60 -6.34
CA ALA A 6 6.47 -1.34 -5.10
C ALA A 6 5.80 -0.62 -3.93
N CYS A 7 5.53 -1.34 -2.84
CA CYS A 7 5.11 -0.76 -1.57
C CYS A 7 6.26 0.11 -1.02
N PRO A 8 6.01 1.39 -0.70
CA PRO A 8 7.05 2.30 -0.24
C PRO A 8 7.58 1.97 1.17
N ARG A 9 6.89 1.12 1.94
CA ARG A 9 7.29 0.74 3.30
C ARG A 9 8.10 -0.55 3.35
N CYS A 10 7.60 -1.63 2.73
CA CYS A 10 8.24 -2.94 2.79
C CYS A 10 8.91 -3.37 1.48
N GLY A 11 8.85 -2.56 0.42
CA GLY A 11 9.42 -2.91 -0.88
C GLY A 11 8.66 -4.00 -1.65
N ARG A 12 7.52 -4.49 -1.13
CA ARG A 12 6.72 -5.53 -1.80
C ARG A 12 6.32 -5.08 -3.20
N LYS A 13 6.62 -5.90 -4.20
CA LYS A 13 6.18 -5.69 -5.59
C LYS A 13 4.91 -6.51 -5.83
N ALA A 14 4.06 -6.04 -6.74
CA ALA A 14 2.92 -6.86 -7.15
C ALA A 14 3.48 -8.01 -7.97
N GLN A 15 2.98 -9.22 -7.71
CA GLN A 15 3.31 -10.39 -8.49
C GLN A 15 2.13 -10.70 -9.39
N LYS A 16 2.43 -11.17 -10.61
CA LYS A 16 1.42 -11.55 -11.58
C LYS A 16 0.81 -12.89 -11.14
N SER A 17 -0.32 -12.80 -10.46
CA SER A 17 -1.11 -13.97 -10.05
C SER A 17 -2.40 -14.05 -10.86
N ILE A 18 -2.91 -15.26 -11.08
CA ILE A 18 -4.14 -15.51 -11.86
C ILE A 18 -5.34 -14.70 -11.33
N SER A 19 -5.45 -14.50 -10.01
CA SER A 19 -6.57 -13.77 -9.40
C SER A 19 -6.38 -12.26 -9.25
N SER A 20 -5.15 -11.73 -9.31
CA SER A 20 -4.89 -10.29 -9.15
C SER A 20 -3.48 -9.93 -9.60
N ASN A 21 -3.37 -8.94 -10.48
CA ASN A 21 -2.09 -8.40 -10.95
C ASN A 21 -1.69 -7.09 -10.25
N TRP A 22 -2.40 -6.71 -9.19
CA TRP A 22 -2.16 -5.46 -8.47
C TRP A 22 -2.54 -5.60 -7.00
N PHE A 23 -2.00 -4.73 -6.15
CA PHE A 23 -2.44 -4.57 -4.78
C PHE A 23 -2.62 -3.09 -4.41
N PRO A 24 -3.57 -2.76 -3.52
CA PRO A 24 -3.76 -1.39 -3.05
C PRO A 24 -2.70 -0.96 -2.03
N VAL A 25 -2.27 0.29 -2.14
CA VAL A 25 -1.46 1.00 -1.14
C VAL A 25 -2.36 1.98 -0.42
N TYR A 26 -2.39 1.86 0.90
CA TYR A 26 -3.13 2.73 1.80
C TYR A 26 -2.22 3.86 2.29
N MET A 27 -2.78 5.05 2.42
CA MET A 27 -2.13 6.19 3.07
C MET A 27 -2.87 6.52 4.35
N CYS A 28 -2.14 6.62 5.45
CA CYS A 28 -2.68 7.12 6.71
C CYS A 28 -3.08 8.58 6.56
N HIS A 29 -4.25 8.94 7.08
CA HIS A 29 -4.76 10.31 7.01
C HIS A 29 -3.94 11.27 7.89
N ASP A 30 -3.57 10.83 9.10
CA ASP A 30 -2.88 11.68 10.09
C ASP A 30 -1.42 11.95 9.74
N CYS A 31 -0.64 10.90 9.45
CA CYS A 31 0.80 11.02 9.25
C CYS A 31 1.25 10.87 7.78
N LYS A 32 0.29 10.73 6.85
CA LYS A 32 0.53 10.55 5.39
C LYS A 32 1.46 9.39 5.03
N THR A 33 1.67 8.45 5.95
CA THR A 33 2.51 7.27 5.70
C THR A 33 1.78 6.32 4.76
N LYS A 34 2.46 5.93 3.67
CA LYS A 34 1.97 4.96 2.69
C LYS A 34 2.44 3.54 3.05
N SER A 35 1.53 2.57 3.02
CA SER A 35 1.79 1.16 3.32
C SER A 35 0.82 0.25 2.57
N CYS A 36 1.25 -0.97 2.23
CA CYS A 36 0.32 -1.97 1.69
C CYS A 36 -0.41 -2.69 2.83
N ASN A 37 -1.44 -3.47 2.49
CA ASN A 37 -2.19 -4.26 3.48
C ASN A 37 -1.28 -5.20 4.29
N ASP A 38 -0.24 -5.72 3.67
CA ASP A 38 0.64 -6.73 4.28
C ASP A 38 1.55 -6.16 5.38
N CYS A 39 2.14 -5.00 5.15
CA CYS A 39 3.06 -4.38 6.10
C CYS A 39 2.42 -3.29 6.98
N GLY A 40 1.25 -2.79 6.58
CA GLY A 40 0.49 -1.77 7.28
C GLY A 40 -0.80 -2.26 7.90
N GLY A 41 -1.33 -3.41 7.48
CA GLY A 41 -2.58 -3.98 8.00
C GLY A 41 -3.70 -2.95 8.11
N THR A 42 -4.43 -3.07 9.23
CA THR A 42 -5.60 -2.23 9.56
C THR A 42 -5.24 -0.92 10.27
N ARG A 43 -3.98 -0.73 10.70
CA ARG A 43 -3.57 0.44 11.51
C ARG A 43 -2.25 1.00 11.01
N CYS A 44 -2.16 2.32 10.93
CA CYS A 44 -0.96 2.99 10.49
C CYS A 44 0.25 2.55 11.33
N PRO A 45 1.25 1.91 10.72
CA PRO A 45 2.39 1.37 11.46
C PRO A 45 3.43 2.45 11.85
N LYS A 46 3.09 3.74 11.73
CA LYS A 46 3.92 4.87 12.19
C LYS A 46 3.27 5.63 13.35
N CYS A 47 1.96 5.91 13.27
CA CYS A 47 1.24 6.68 14.29
C CYS A 47 0.13 5.89 15.01
N GLY A 48 -0.14 4.65 14.62
CA GLY A 48 -1.20 3.82 15.21
C GLY A 48 -2.63 4.15 14.76
N SER A 49 -2.84 5.20 13.97
CA SER A 49 -4.18 5.61 13.51
C SER A 49 -4.85 4.53 12.68
N SER A 50 -6.14 4.30 12.94
CA SER A 50 -7.02 3.46 12.12
C SER A 50 -7.62 4.22 10.93
N LYS A 51 -7.29 5.50 10.74
CA LYS A 51 -7.74 6.30 9.61
C LYS A 51 -6.74 6.20 8.46
N HIS A 52 -7.15 5.50 7.42
CA HIS A 52 -6.37 5.26 6.22
C HIS A 52 -7.28 5.23 5.00
N MET A 53 -6.75 5.72 3.87
CA MET A 53 -7.48 5.75 2.60
C MET A 53 -6.63 5.10 1.51
N THR A 54 -7.29 4.52 0.50
CA THR A 54 -6.58 3.99 -0.67
C THR A 54 -5.95 5.15 -1.44
N SER A 55 -4.62 5.19 -1.48
CA SER A 55 -3.86 6.25 -2.15
C SER A 55 -3.52 5.87 -3.58
N ASP A 56 -3.01 4.64 -3.76
CA ASP A 56 -2.44 4.20 -5.03
C ASP A 56 -2.61 2.70 -5.21
N LYS A 57 -2.37 2.21 -6.43
CA LYS A 57 -2.34 0.78 -6.75
C LYS A 57 -0.96 0.43 -7.32
N VAL A 58 -0.35 -0.62 -6.79
CA VAL A 58 0.89 -1.19 -7.33
C VAL A 58 0.51 -2.29 -8.28
N TYR A 59 0.94 -2.18 -9.53
CA TYR A 59 0.69 -3.18 -10.58
C TYR A 59 1.94 -4.03 -10.79
N ALA A 60 1.77 -5.33 -11.05
CA ALA A 60 2.88 -6.16 -11.45
C ALA A 60 3.27 -5.78 -12.89
N ARG A 61 4.56 -5.57 -13.10
CA ARG A 61 5.16 -5.42 -14.42
C ARG A 61 5.59 -6.78 -14.92
#